data_AF-E1YJT4-F1
#
_entry.id   AF-E1YJT4-F1
#
_cell.length_a   1.000
_cell.length_b   1.000
_cell.length_c   1.000
_cell.angle_alpha   90.00
_cell.angle_beta   90.00
_cell.angle_gamma   90.00
#
_symmetry.space_group_name_H-M   'P 1'
#
loop_
_entity.id
_entity.type
_entity.pdbx_description
1 polymer ?
#
loop_
_entity_poly.entity_id
_entity_poly.type
_entity_poly.pdbx_seq_one_letter_code
_entity_poly.pdbx_strand_id
1 'polypeptide(L)' 'MNTERLLLDTDHKGNLKGLPKFPPNKQVEVIFLVIDKPKQNSFVRRFPHRDIAGKIRIIGNIFNTASEKDWDLPK' A
#
# COMPACT_ATOMS: atom_id res chain seq x y z
N MET A 1 -11.54 33.33 1.50
CA MET A 1 -11.39 32.27 2.51
C MET A 1 -10.68 31.11 1.83
N ASN A 2 -9.46 30.79 2.23
CA ASN A 2 -8.77 29.58 1.76
C ASN A 2 -9.04 28.46 2.77
N THR A 3 -9.54 27.33 2.29
CA THR A 3 -9.75 26.13 3.11
C THR A 3 -8.79 25.07 2.63
N GLU A 4 -7.82 24.72 3.47
CA GLU A 4 -6.91 23.61 3.21
C GLU A 4 -7.49 22.33 3.85
N ARG A 5 -7.60 21.25 3.06
CA ARG A 5 -8.06 19.95 3.55
C ARG A 5 -6.85 19.09 3.89
N LEU A 6 -6.70 18.73 5.16
CA LEU A 6 -5.65 17.82 5.64
C LEU A 6 -6.27 16.46 5.99
N LEU A 7 -5.66 15.37 5.49
CA LEU A 7 -5.99 14.00 5.90
C LEU A 7 -4.92 13.49 6.85
N LEU A 8 -5.32 13.05 8.04
CA LEU A 8 -4.45 12.48 9.06
C LEU A 8 -4.94 11.08 9.42
N ASP A 9 -4.00 10.15 9.63
CA ASP A 9 -4.27 8.81 10.13
C ASP A 9 -4.24 8.81 11.67
N THR A 10 -5.01 7.93 12.30
CA THR A 10 -4.94 7.69 13.75
C THR A 10 -3.97 6.55 14.09
N ASP A 11 -3.46 6.55 15.32
CA ASP A 11 -2.71 5.42 15.91
C ASP A 11 -3.64 4.38 16.53
N HIS A 12 -3.04 3.31 17.09
CA HIS A 12 -3.78 2.21 17.73
C HIS A 12 -4.53 2.61 19.01
N LYS A 13 -4.29 3.83 19.53
CA LYS A 13 -4.97 4.42 20.68
C LYS A 13 -5.98 5.50 20.26
N GLY A 14 -6.13 5.75 18.97
CA GLY A 14 -7.03 6.78 18.42
C GLY A 14 -6.43 8.18 18.33
N ASN A 15 -5.13 8.37 18.58
CA ASN A 15 -4.51 9.69 18.47
C ASN A 15 -4.18 10.02 17.01
N LEU A 16 -4.40 11.28 16.60
CA LEU A 16 -4.00 11.77 15.28
C LEU A 16 -2.47 11.79 15.15
N LYS A 17 -1.94 11.18 14.09
CA LYS A 17 -0.51 11.20 13.78
C LYS A 17 -0.15 12.43 12.98
N GLY A 18 1.01 13.03 13.28
CA GLY A 18 1.60 14.08 12.44
C GLY A 18 0.80 15.39 12.42
N LEU A 19 0.19 15.78 13.54
CA LEU A 19 -0.47 17.08 13.66
C LEU A 19 0.49 18.22 13.28
N PRO A 20 0.09 19.14 12.39
CA PRO A 20 0.93 20.25 11.99
C PRO A 20 1.09 21.26 13.13
N LYS A 21 2.18 22.02 13.09
CA LYS A 21 2.41 23.11 14.03
C LYS A 21 1.54 24.31 13.64
N PHE A 22 0.67 24.75 14.54
CA PHE A 22 -0.15 25.95 14.33
C PHE A 22 0.64 27.23 14.63
N PRO A 23 0.22 28.38 14.05
CA PRO A 23 0.82 29.67 14.36
C PRO A 23 0.66 30.04 15.84
N PRO A 24 1.65 30.72 16.45
CA PRO A 24 1.54 31.15 17.84
C PRO A 24 0.44 32.20 18.03
N ASN A 25 -0.30 32.11 19.13
CA ASN A 25 -1.31 33.08 19.57
C ASN A 25 -2.43 33.36 18.54
N LYS A 26 -2.86 32.35 17.79
CA LYS A 26 -3.98 32.43 16.84
C LYS A 26 -5.09 31.47 17.20
N GLN A 27 -6.33 31.88 16.93
CA GLN A 27 -7.51 31.02 17.02
C GLN A 27 -7.61 30.17 15.76
N VAL A 28 -7.83 28.88 15.93
CA VAL A 28 -7.97 27.92 14.83
C VAL A 28 -9.29 27.18 15.02
N GLU A 29 -10.09 27.11 13.97
CA GLU A 29 -11.29 26.28 13.89
C GLU A 29 -10.95 25.01 13.13
N VAL A 30 -11.32 23.85 13.68
CA VAL A 30 -10.97 22.54 13.12
C VAL A 30 -12.23 21.69 12.99
N ILE A 31 -12.41 21.07 11.83
CA ILE A 31 -13.51 20.13 11.55
C ILE A 31 -12.92 18.74 11.38
N PHE A 32 -13.42 17.76 12.14
CA PHE A 32 -13.03 16.37 12.02
C PHE A 32 -14.10 15.56 11.28
N LEU A 33 -13.66 14.80 10.27
CA LEU A 33 -14.49 13.81 9.58
C LEU A 33 -13.84 12.45 9.75
N VAL A 34 -14.48 11.56 10.53
CA VAL A 34 -14.08 10.16 10.64
C VAL A 34 -14.50 9.45 9.36
N ILE A 35 -13.53 8.93 8.61
CA ILE A 35 -13.78 8.22 7.36
C ILE A 35 -13.89 6.73 7.70
N ASP A 36 -15.11 6.21 7.88
CA ASP A 36 -15.39 4.79 8.18
C ASP A 36 -15.15 3.83 7.01
N LYS A 37 -14.65 4.32 5.87
CA LYS A 37 -14.29 3.42 4.78
C LYS A 37 -13.16 2.54 5.30
N PRO A 38 -13.31 1.20 5.29
CA PRO A 38 -12.14 0.37 5.44
C PRO A 38 -11.19 0.86 4.35
N LYS A 39 -9.94 1.19 4.71
CA LYS A 39 -8.84 0.96 3.78
C LYS A 39 -9.08 -0.48 3.39
N GLN A 40 -9.75 -0.69 2.26
CA GLN A 40 -9.78 -1.97 1.64
C GLN A 40 -8.29 -2.21 1.44
N ASN A 41 -7.71 -3.00 2.33
CA ASN A 41 -6.91 -4.12 1.91
C ASN A 41 -7.81 -4.99 1.01
N SER A 42 -8.35 -4.42 -0.08
CA SER A 42 -8.48 -5.14 -1.31
C SER A 42 -7.04 -5.47 -1.57
N PHE A 43 -6.63 -6.65 -1.09
CA PHE A 43 -5.57 -7.39 -1.72
C PHE A 43 -5.84 -7.22 -3.19
N VAL A 44 -5.10 -6.33 -3.84
CA VAL A 44 -5.22 -6.13 -5.28
C VAL A 44 -4.78 -7.47 -5.81
N ARG A 45 -5.76 -8.33 -6.10
CA ARG A 45 -5.52 -9.68 -6.52
C ARG A 45 -4.87 -9.52 -7.88
N ARG A 46 -3.55 -9.57 -7.91
CA ARG A 46 -2.78 -9.37 -9.14
C ARG A 46 -3.13 -10.53 -10.04
N PHE A 47 -3.75 -10.21 -11.15
CA PHE A 47 -3.97 -11.16 -12.23
C PHE A 47 -2.89 -10.90 -13.29
N PRO A 48 -2.37 -11.96 -13.93
CA PRO A 48 -1.51 -11.79 -15.09
C PRO A 48 -2.27 -11.04 -16.20
N HIS A 49 -1.53 -10.42 -17.13
CA HIS A 49 -2.10 -9.73 -18.28
C HIS A 49 -3.10 -10.63 -19.03
N ARG A 50 -4.14 -10.04 -19.65
CA ARG A 50 -5.23 -10.79 -20.32
C ARG A 50 -4.71 -11.76 -21.38
N ASP A 51 -3.61 -11.43 -22.02
CA ASP A 51 -3.02 -12.29 -23.06
C ASP A 51 -2.40 -13.57 -22.51
N ILE A 52 -2.11 -13.61 -21.22
CA ILE A 52 -1.42 -14.70 -20.52
C ILE A 52 -2.38 -15.46 -19.60
N ALA A 53 -3.33 -14.76 -18.97
CA ALA A 53 -4.29 -15.34 -18.04
C ALA A 53 -5.04 -16.54 -18.66
N GLY A 54 -4.94 -17.71 -18.02
CA GLY A 54 -5.61 -18.94 -18.46
C GLY A 54 -4.99 -19.64 -19.68
N LYS A 55 -3.98 -19.04 -20.32
CA LYS A 55 -3.29 -19.63 -21.48
C LYS A 55 -2.01 -20.38 -21.13
N ILE A 56 -1.50 -20.20 -19.90
CA ILE A 56 -0.28 -20.86 -19.43
C ILE A 56 -0.64 -21.95 -18.43
N ARG A 57 -0.03 -23.12 -18.59
CA ARG A 57 -0.01 -24.21 -17.62
C ARG A 57 1.39 -24.28 -17.00
N ILE A 58 1.50 -24.07 -15.70
CA ILE A 58 2.75 -24.30 -14.97
C ILE A 58 2.92 -25.82 -14.83
N ILE A 59 3.99 -26.36 -15.42
CA ILE A 59 4.36 -27.78 -15.31
C ILE A 59 5.65 -27.85 -14.52
N GLY A 60 5.61 -28.46 -13.34
CA GLY A 60 6.78 -28.59 -12.46
C GLY A 60 6.94 -27.43 -11.46
N ASN A 61 8.10 -27.42 -10.81
CA ASN A 61 8.42 -26.46 -9.76
C ASN A 61 9.08 -25.20 -10.36
N ILE A 62 8.46 -24.05 -10.14
CA ILE A 62 8.94 -22.73 -10.61
C ILE A 62 9.42 -21.82 -9.48
N PHE A 63 9.31 -22.26 -8.23
CA PHE A 63 9.75 -21.49 -7.06
C PHE A 63 11.18 -21.83 -6.67
N ASN A 64 11.59 -23.09 -6.91
CA ASN A 64 12.95 -23.52 -6.64
C ASN A 64 13.82 -23.32 -7.87
N THR A 65 15.04 -22.85 -7.64
CA THR A 65 16.05 -22.77 -8.70
C THR A 65 16.67 -24.14 -8.97
N ALA A 66 17.15 -24.35 -10.20
CA ALA A 66 17.97 -25.51 -10.54
C ALA A 66 19.29 -25.47 -9.75
N SER A 67 19.92 -26.63 -9.52
CA SER A 67 21.20 -26.66 -8.80
C SER A 67 22.26 -25.90 -9.60
N GLU A 68 23.21 -25.25 -8.91
CA GLU A 68 24.33 -24.55 -9.57
C GLU A 68 25.13 -25.46 -10.50
N LYS A 69 25.17 -26.77 -10.22
CA LYS A 69 25.80 -27.78 -11.08
C LYS A 69 25.12 -27.94 -12.45
N ASP A 70 23.83 -27.58 -12.53
CA ASP A 70 23.04 -27.61 -13.75
C ASP A 70 23.12 -26.28 -14.51
N TRP A 71 23.82 -25.29 -13.95
CA TRP A 71 24.05 -24.02 -14.60
C TRP A 71 25.33 -24.20 -15.42
N ASP A 72 25.17 -24.24 -16.74
CA ASP A 72 26.24 -24.41 -17.73
C ASP A 72 27.16 -23.17 -17.77
N LEU A 73 27.79 -22.86 -16.64
CA LEU A 73 28.66 -21.71 -16.43
C LEU A 73 30.09 -22.07 -16.82
N PRO A 74 30.79 -21.19 -17.58
CA PRO A 74 32.21 -21.37 -17.86
C PRO A 74 33.04 -21.28 -16.56
N LYS A 75 34.10 -22.09 -16.48
CA LYS A 75 35.06 -22.10 -15.37
C LYS A 75 35.97 -20.88 -15.36
#